data_AF-A0A931G4X6-F1
#
_entry.id   AF-A0A931G4X6-F1
#
_cell.length_a   1.000
_cell.length_b   1.000
_cell.length_c   1.000
_cell.angle_alpha   90.00
_cell.angle_beta   90.00
_cell.angle_gamma   90.00
#
_symmetry.space_group_name_H-M   'P 1'
#
loop_
_entity.id
_entity.type
_entity.pdbx_description
1 polymer ?
#
loop_
_entity_poly.entity_id
_entity_poly.type
_entity_poly.pdbx_seq_one_letter_code
_entity_poly.pdbx_strand_id
1 'polypeptide(L)'
;MAVRVSSHTEWDLMYAAGLSCDRIARLCHAPRSTVFAYFRKRTVLDPMLSRNHEEHSVEPAARAWHRVSTDLMTFTADTGRWPNPAGEDGEAFLARWLAEQRRRHRRGELSADRIEKLDDAGPWRYSSRALADEKRWWTRLEEVTDYLREPGSWPQWKTAADEHERVLGVWLHEQRQKSARNILPSAKARALTVHLPGWNPRGSADSKVIAENTTQRYTVTFRR
;
A
#
# COMPACT_ATOMS: atom_id res chain seq x y z
N MET A 1 30.05 1.47 -5.83
CA MET A 1 29.91 1.77 -4.39
C MET A 1 30.70 0.72 -3.62
N ALA A 2 31.62 1.11 -2.75
CA ALA A 2 32.46 0.17 -2.01
C ALA A 2 31.63 -0.60 -0.98
N VAL A 3 31.44 -1.91 -1.19
CA VAL A 3 30.88 -2.81 -0.19
C VAL A 3 31.86 -2.80 0.99
N ARG A 4 31.48 -2.17 2.11
CA ARG A 4 32.27 -2.26 3.34
C ARG A 4 32.41 -3.74 3.69
N VAL A 5 33.66 -4.21 3.78
CA VAL A 5 33.99 -5.57 4.22
C VAL A 5 33.33 -5.79 5.58
N SER A 6 32.48 -6.82 5.67
CA SER A 6 31.77 -7.14 6.90
C SER A 6 32.75 -7.59 7.98
N SER A 7 32.49 -7.19 9.23
CA SER A 7 33.18 -7.73 10.41
C SER A 7 32.89 -9.23 10.64
N HIS A 8 31.86 -9.78 10.01
CA HIS A 8 31.47 -11.18 10.06
C HIS A 8 31.36 -11.76 8.65
N THR A 9 32.49 -11.80 7.92
CA THR A 9 32.53 -12.32 6.54
C THR A 9 32.08 -13.77 6.44
N GLU A 10 32.39 -14.60 7.44
CA GLU A 10 31.93 -15.98 7.53
C GLU A 10 30.39 -16.09 7.57
N TRP A 11 29.72 -15.21 8.34
CA TRP A 11 28.27 -15.19 8.42
C TRP A 11 27.66 -14.84 7.06
N ASP A 12 28.20 -13.81 6.39
CA ASP A 12 27.76 -13.42 5.04
C ASP A 12 27.89 -14.58 4.05
N LEU A 13 29.01 -15.30 4.05
CA LEU A 13 29.22 -16.45 3.15
C LEU A 13 28.22 -17.58 3.44
N MET A 14 28.03 -17.96 4.70
CA MET A 14 27.07 -19.00 5.07
C MET A 14 25.64 -18.62 4.70
N TYR A 15 25.26 -17.36 4.94
CA TYR A 15 23.93 -16.88 4.61
C TYR A 15 23.71 -16.84 3.09
N ALA A 16 24.67 -16.29 2.33
CA ALA A 16 24.64 -16.32 0.86
C ALA A 16 24.54 -17.75 0.31
N ALA A 17 25.13 -18.74 0.98
CA ALA A 17 25.03 -20.16 0.62
C ALA A 17 23.70 -20.82 1.02
N GLY A 18 22.71 -20.05 1.50
CA GLY A 18 21.37 -20.55 1.81
C GLY A 18 21.17 -21.03 3.26
N LEU A 19 22.13 -20.83 4.17
CA LEU A 19 21.98 -21.25 5.57
C LEU A 19 21.13 -20.25 6.37
N SER A 20 20.18 -20.75 7.16
CA SER A 20 19.35 -19.91 8.01
C SER A 20 20.14 -19.27 9.17
N CYS A 21 19.65 -18.14 9.69
CA CYS A 21 20.23 -17.50 10.87
C CYS A 21 20.37 -18.46 12.07
N ASP A 22 19.46 -19.42 12.23
CA ASP A 22 19.51 -20.42 13.29
C ASP A 22 20.61 -21.45 13.10
N ARG A 23 20.90 -21.80 11.85
CA ARG A 23 21.99 -22.71 11.50
C ARG A 23 23.33 -22.01 11.66
N ILE A 24 23.44 -20.77 11.18
CA ILE A 24 24.63 -19.92 11.35
C ILE A 24 24.92 -19.69 12.85
N ALA A 25 23.90 -19.31 13.64
CA ALA A 25 24.04 -19.12 15.08
C ALA A 25 24.59 -20.37 15.79
N ARG A 26 24.11 -21.56 15.40
CA ARG A 26 24.61 -22.83 15.95
C ARG A 26 26.03 -23.16 15.51
N LEU A 27 26.36 -22.99 14.22
CA LEU A 27 27.69 -23.30 13.68
C LEU A 27 28.77 -22.37 14.23
N CYS A 28 28.45 -21.08 14.39
CA CYS A 28 29.39 -20.07 14.83
C CYS A 28 29.32 -19.81 16.35
N HIS A 29 28.56 -20.62 17.11
CA HIS A 29 28.36 -20.46 18.55
C HIS A 29 27.96 -19.02 18.98
N ALA A 30 27.12 -18.37 18.18
CA ALA A 30 26.69 -17.00 18.39
C ALA A 30 25.20 -16.94 18.82
N PRO A 31 24.77 -15.94 19.62
CA PRO A 31 23.36 -15.79 19.95
C PRO A 31 22.52 -15.55 18.69
N ARG A 32 21.42 -16.32 18.53
CA ARG A 32 20.48 -16.18 17.39
C ARG A 32 20.03 -14.74 17.18
N SER A 33 19.71 -14.04 18.27
CA SER A 33 19.25 -12.64 18.23
C SER A 33 20.29 -11.71 17.60
N THR A 34 21.58 -11.93 17.88
CA THR A 34 22.69 -11.16 17.32
C THR A 34 22.84 -11.43 15.83
N VAL A 35 22.84 -12.69 15.41
CA VAL A 35 22.92 -13.08 14.00
C VAL A 35 21.72 -12.52 13.22
N PHE A 36 20.52 -12.61 13.79
CA PHE A 36 19.31 -12.07 13.17
C PHE A 36 19.36 -10.53 13.04
N ALA A 37 19.78 -9.83 14.10
CA ALA A 37 19.90 -8.37 14.07
C ALA A 37 20.98 -7.90 13.09
N TYR A 38 22.05 -8.67 12.94
CA TYR A 38 23.09 -8.45 11.94
C TYR A 38 22.51 -8.53 10.53
N PHE A 39 21.87 -9.65 10.16
CA PHE A 39 21.32 -9.81 8.81
C PHE A 39 20.20 -8.83 8.49
N ARG A 40 19.37 -8.47 9.48
CA ARG A 40 18.32 -7.45 9.31
C ARG A 40 18.89 -6.10 8.82
N LYS A 41 20.11 -5.74 9.24
CA LYS A 41 20.80 -4.54 8.74
C LYS A 41 21.56 -4.83 7.45
N ARG A 42 22.23 -5.97 7.38
CA ARG A 42 23.13 -6.32 6.28
C ARG A 42 22.38 -6.49 4.95
N THR A 43 21.23 -7.15 4.93
CA THR A 43 20.45 -7.36 3.69
C THR A 43 19.84 -6.07 3.14
N VAL A 44 19.71 -5.03 3.96
CA VAL A 44 19.32 -3.69 3.50
C VAL A 44 20.49 -2.98 2.81
N LEU A 45 21.72 -3.18 3.32
CA LEU A 45 22.93 -2.58 2.75
C LEU A 45 23.41 -3.33 1.50
N ASP A 46 23.20 -4.64 1.46
CA ASP A 46 23.58 -5.52 0.37
C ASP A 46 22.40 -6.44 0.02
N PRO A 47 21.51 -6.00 -0.89
CA PRO A 47 20.37 -6.79 -1.34
C PRO A 47 20.78 -8.11 -2.01
N MET A 48 21.97 -8.18 -2.63
CA MET A 48 22.45 -9.40 -3.29
C MET A 48 22.66 -10.54 -2.30
N LEU A 49 22.98 -10.22 -1.04
CA LEU A 49 23.12 -11.21 0.02
C LEU A 49 21.81 -11.97 0.29
N SER A 50 20.68 -11.25 0.30
CA SER A 50 19.34 -11.85 0.41
C SER A 50 19.02 -12.71 -0.81
N ARG A 51 19.33 -12.20 -2.02
CA ARG A 51 19.05 -12.91 -3.26
C ARG A 51 19.76 -14.25 -3.34
N ASN A 52 21.07 -14.24 -3.05
CA ASN A 52 21.89 -15.45 -3.05
C ASN A 52 21.39 -16.44 -1.98
N HIS A 53 21.03 -15.95 -0.78
CA HIS A 53 20.44 -16.78 0.27
C HIS A 53 19.20 -17.52 -0.22
N GLU A 54 18.27 -16.80 -0.84
CA GLU A 54 17.02 -17.35 -1.34
C GLU A 54 17.24 -18.34 -2.49
N GLU A 55 18.13 -18.01 -3.43
CA GLU A 55 18.47 -18.87 -4.58
C GLU A 55 19.13 -20.19 -4.14
N HIS A 56 20.03 -20.13 -3.17
CA HIS A 56 20.76 -21.30 -2.67
C HIS A 56 20.08 -21.96 -1.47
N SER A 57 18.94 -21.45 -1.00
CA SER A 57 18.27 -21.98 0.18
C SER A 57 17.72 -23.39 -0.07
N VAL A 58 18.42 -24.38 0.49
CA VAL A 58 17.99 -25.79 0.55
C VAL A 58 16.99 -26.07 1.68
N GLU A 59 16.56 -25.04 2.42
CA GLU A 59 15.66 -25.21 3.55
C GLU A 59 14.23 -25.55 3.07
N PRO A 60 13.58 -26.59 3.65
CA PRO A 60 12.20 -26.94 3.30
C PRO A 60 11.22 -25.77 3.42
N ALA A 61 11.45 -24.88 4.39
CA ALA A 61 10.63 -23.68 4.59
C ALA A 61 10.70 -22.69 3.42
N ALA A 62 11.86 -22.53 2.78
CA ALA A 62 12.00 -21.66 1.62
C ALA A 62 11.28 -22.27 0.41
N ARG A 63 11.47 -23.56 0.14
CA ARG A 63 10.73 -24.27 -0.92
C ARG A 63 9.21 -24.18 -0.73
N ALA A 64 8.74 -24.39 0.50
CA ALA A 64 7.33 -24.24 0.83
C ALA A 64 6.84 -22.81 0.60
N TRP A 65 7.63 -21.80 0.98
CA TRP A 65 7.29 -20.40 0.73
C TRP A 65 7.17 -20.11 -0.77
N HIS A 66 8.12 -20.57 -1.59
CA HIS A 66 8.06 -20.38 -3.04
C HIS A 66 6.84 -21.04 -3.65
N ARG A 67 6.54 -22.29 -3.29
CA ARG A 67 5.34 -22.99 -3.77
C ARG A 67 4.06 -22.22 -3.46
N VAL A 68 3.86 -21.84 -2.19
CA VAL A 68 2.65 -21.13 -1.78
C VAL A 68 2.57 -19.73 -2.41
N SER A 69 3.73 -19.06 -2.61
CA SER A 69 3.77 -17.78 -3.33
C SER A 69 3.34 -17.91 -4.78
N THR A 70 3.75 -18.99 -5.46
CA THR A 70 3.32 -19.30 -6.83
C THR A 70 1.83 -19.63 -6.87
N ASP A 71 1.34 -20.46 -5.95
CA ASP A 71 -0.09 -20.80 -5.86
C ASP A 71 -0.94 -19.53 -5.64
N LEU A 72 -0.46 -18.60 -4.80
CA LEU A 72 -1.10 -17.30 -4.59
C LEU A 72 -1.13 -16.47 -5.88
N MET A 73 -0.01 -16.40 -6.62
CA MET A 73 0.08 -15.65 -7.87
C MET A 73 -0.89 -16.19 -8.92
N THR A 74 -0.90 -17.51 -9.12
CA THR A 74 -1.84 -18.19 -10.04
C THR A 74 -3.28 -17.88 -9.65
N PHE A 75 -3.63 -18.04 -8.37
CA PHE A 75 -4.97 -17.71 -7.89
C PHE A 75 -5.35 -16.25 -8.19
N THR A 76 -4.45 -15.29 -7.93
CA THR A 76 -4.73 -13.87 -8.19
C THR A 76 -4.84 -13.54 -9.67
N ALA A 77 -4.05 -14.21 -10.52
CA ALA A 77 -4.10 -14.05 -11.97
C ALA A 77 -5.41 -14.60 -12.55
N ASP A 78 -5.81 -15.79 -12.11
CA ASP A 78 -7.01 -16.47 -12.62
C ASP A 78 -8.30 -15.79 -12.16
N THR A 79 -8.36 -15.34 -10.91
CA THR A 79 -9.60 -14.79 -10.33
C THR A 79 -9.67 -13.26 -10.36
N GLY A 80 -8.55 -12.58 -10.59
CA GLY A 80 -8.45 -11.12 -10.49
C GLY A 80 -8.69 -10.57 -9.09
N ARG A 81 -8.74 -11.43 -8.05
CA ARG A 81 -9.00 -11.04 -6.65
C ARG A 81 -8.00 -11.68 -5.70
N TRP A 82 -7.86 -11.07 -4.52
CA TRP A 82 -7.08 -11.65 -3.43
C TRP A 82 -7.89 -12.75 -2.71
N PRO A 83 -7.21 -13.79 -2.17
CA PRO A 83 -7.87 -14.87 -1.46
C PRO A 83 -8.56 -14.36 -0.19
N ASN A 84 -9.73 -14.93 0.07
CA ASN A 84 -10.62 -14.64 1.16
C ASN A 84 -10.49 -15.74 2.23
N PRO A 85 -10.34 -15.39 3.53
CA PRO A 85 -10.33 -16.38 4.61
C PRO A 85 -11.59 -17.26 4.68
N ALA A 86 -12.71 -16.80 4.12
CA ALA A 86 -13.96 -17.54 4.03
C ALA A 86 -14.16 -18.26 2.68
N GLY A 87 -13.13 -18.31 1.83
CA GLY A 87 -13.18 -19.00 0.53
C GLY A 87 -13.06 -20.53 0.66
N GLU A 88 -13.54 -21.24 -0.35
CA GLU A 88 -13.45 -22.70 -0.48
C GLU A 88 -12.10 -23.12 -1.10
N ASP A 89 -11.82 -24.42 -1.18
CA ASP A 89 -10.70 -25.00 -1.94
C ASP A 89 -9.33 -24.30 -1.83
N GLY A 90 -8.60 -24.51 -0.74
CA GLY A 90 -7.24 -23.99 -0.58
C GLY A 90 -7.14 -22.45 -0.45
N GLU A 91 -8.17 -21.70 -0.82
CA GLU A 91 -8.20 -20.23 -0.77
C GLU A 91 -8.04 -19.72 0.67
N ALA A 92 -8.76 -20.32 1.62
CA ALA A 92 -8.63 -19.97 3.03
C ALA A 92 -7.21 -20.20 3.58
N PHE A 93 -6.46 -21.15 3.01
CA PHE A 93 -5.05 -21.34 3.33
C PHE A 93 -4.19 -20.21 2.76
N LEU A 94 -4.37 -19.87 1.48
CA LEU A 94 -3.65 -18.75 0.84
C LEU A 94 -3.92 -17.42 1.56
N ALA A 95 -5.16 -17.18 1.97
CA ALA A 95 -5.55 -15.97 2.70
C ALA A 95 -4.82 -15.85 4.06
N ARG A 96 -4.74 -16.96 4.82
CA ARG A 96 -4.00 -17.00 6.09
C ARG A 96 -2.50 -16.84 5.87
N TRP A 97 -1.94 -17.49 4.85
CA TRP A 97 -0.53 -17.37 4.50
C TRP A 97 -0.17 -15.94 4.11
N LEU A 98 -1.00 -15.26 3.32
CA LEU A 98 -0.82 -13.87 2.93
C LEU A 98 -0.94 -12.91 4.12
N ALA A 99 -1.89 -13.16 5.04
CA ALA A 99 -1.99 -12.40 6.28
C ALA A 99 -0.71 -12.51 7.13
N GLU A 100 -0.10 -13.70 7.16
CA GLU A 100 1.19 -13.90 7.82
C GLU A 100 2.33 -13.13 7.13
N GLN A 101 2.39 -13.13 5.79
CA GLN A 101 3.40 -12.34 5.07
C GLN A 101 3.28 -10.85 5.39
N ARG A 102 2.04 -10.32 5.48
CA ARG A 102 1.80 -8.92 5.85
C ARG A 102 2.31 -8.61 7.26
N ARG A 103 2.13 -9.55 8.20
CA ARG A 103 2.63 -9.41 9.58
C ARG A 103 4.15 -9.42 9.62
N ARG A 104 4.80 -10.34 8.91
CA ARG A 104 6.26 -10.42 8.80
C ARG A 104 6.85 -9.18 8.15
N HIS A 105 6.21 -8.66 7.10
CA HIS A 105 6.63 -7.42 6.48
C HIS A 105 6.58 -6.23 7.43
N ARG A 106 5.48 -6.05 8.17
CA ARG A 106 5.39 -4.97 9.19
C ARG A 106 6.46 -5.09 10.28
N ARG A 107 6.94 -6.29 10.56
CA ARG A 107 8.03 -6.56 11.50
C ARG A 107 9.43 -6.42 10.87
N GLY A 108 9.54 -6.25 9.56
CA GLY A 108 10.81 -6.21 8.83
C GLY A 108 11.50 -7.57 8.75
N GLU A 109 10.73 -8.65 8.71
CA GLU A 109 11.21 -10.04 8.73
C GLU A 109 11.11 -10.75 7.37
N LEU A 110 10.60 -10.04 6.36
CA LEU A 110 10.50 -10.55 5.00
C LEU A 110 11.73 -10.08 4.22
N SER A 111 12.40 -11.00 3.51
CA SER A 111 13.54 -10.66 2.66
C SER A 111 13.13 -9.77 1.48
N ALA A 112 14.10 -9.03 0.93
CA ALA A 112 13.86 -8.14 -0.20
C ALA A 112 13.31 -8.88 -1.42
N ASP A 113 13.84 -10.07 -1.73
CA ASP A 113 13.39 -10.87 -2.89
C ASP A 113 11.96 -11.41 -2.69
N ARG A 114 11.59 -11.77 -1.46
CA ARG A 114 10.21 -12.18 -1.14
C ARG A 114 9.23 -11.01 -1.23
N ILE A 115 9.70 -9.82 -0.87
CA ILE A 115 8.95 -8.57 -1.03
C ILE A 115 8.74 -8.29 -2.52
N GLU A 116 9.82 -8.28 -3.31
CA GLU A 116 9.80 -8.06 -4.76
C GLU A 116 8.84 -9.05 -5.44
N LYS A 117 8.99 -10.34 -5.13
CA LYS A 117 8.14 -11.38 -5.67
C LYS A 117 6.66 -11.19 -5.31
N LEU A 118 6.32 -10.74 -4.10
CA LEU A 118 4.92 -10.45 -3.75
C LEU A 118 4.42 -9.15 -4.38
N ASP A 119 5.29 -8.15 -4.56
CA ASP A 119 4.95 -6.90 -5.23
C ASP A 119 4.61 -7.14 -6.73
N ASP A 120 5.24 -8.13 -7.38
CA ASP A 120 4.88 -8.58 -8.74
C ASP A 120 3.45 -9.14 -8.83
N ALA A 121 2.92 -9.71 -7.74
CA ALA A 121 1.54 -10.19 -7.67
C ALA A 121 0.52 -9.05 -7.47
N GLY A 122 0.99 -7.81 -7.24
CA GLY A 122 0.17 -6.62 -7.04
C GLY A 122 0.13 -6.13 -5.59
N PRO A 123 -0.93 -5.39 -5.17
CA PRO A 123 -0.96 -4.66 -3.90
C PRO A 123 -1.25 -5.56 -2.67
N TRP A 124 -0.45 -6.61 -2.51
CA TRP A 124 -0.60 -7.67 -1.51
C TRP A 124 -0.57 -7.16 -0.06
N ARG A 125 -0.02 -5.97 0.18
CA ARG A 125 0.13 -5.33 1.51
C ARG A 125 -1.19 -4.88 2.11
N TYR A 126 -2.19 -4.63 1.27
CA TYR A 126 -3.50 -4.14 1.67
C TYR A 126 -4.48 -5.31 1.81
N SER A 127 -5.43 -5.20 2.74
CA SER A 127 -6.51 -6.18 2.82
C SER A 127 -7.47 -6.01 1.64
N SER A 128 -8.19 -7.07 1.26
CA SER A 128 -9.23 -7.00 0.22
C SER A 128 -10.27 -5.91 0.54
N ARG A 129 -10.59 -5.74 1.83
CA ARG A 129 -11.46 -4.65 2.31
C ARG A 129 -10.86 -3.27 2.03
N ALA A 130 -9.57 -3.06 2.35
CA ALA A 130 -8.91 -1.78 2.11
C ALA A 130 -8.83 -1.44 0.62
N LEU A 131 -8.57 -2.42 -0.24
CA LEU A 131 -8.58 -2.22 -1.70
C LEU A 131 -9.99 -1.89 -2.21
N ALA A 132 -11.02 -2.58 -1.70
CA ALA A 132 -12.42 -2.28 -2.05
C ALA A 132 -12.85 -0.89 -1.57
N ASP A 133 -12.45 -0.48 -0.36
CA ASP A 133 -12.68 0.86 0.16
C ASP A 133 -11.98 1.93 -0.68
N GLU A 134 -10.76 1.65 -1.14
CA GLU A 134 -10.02 2.53 -2.04
C GLU A 134 -10.74 2.69 -3.38
N LYS A 135 -11.11 1.56 -4.03
CA LYS A 135 -11.87 1.58 -5.29
C LYS A 135 -13.18 2.34 -5.16
N ARG A 136 -13.97 2.06 -4.11
CA ARG A 136 -15.23 2.77 -3.83
C ARG A 136 -15.01 4.27 -3.69
N TRP A 137 -13.91 4.70 -3.04
CA TRP A 137 -13.61 6.11 -2.88
C TRP A 137 -13.41 6.80 -4.23
N TRP A 138 -12.66 6.19 -5.15
CA TRP A 138 -12.43 6.72 -6.50
C TRP A 138 -13.70 6.73 -7.36
N THR A 139 -14.49 5.66 -7.33
CA THR A 139 -15.79 5.62 -8.03
C THR A 139 -16.72 6.73 -7.54
N ARG A 140 -16.80 6.98 -6.23
CA ARG A 140 -17.61 8.11 -5.72
C ARG A 140 -17.09 9.47 -6.18
N LEU A 141 -15.77 9.65 -6.29
CA LEU A 141 -15.20 10.88 -6.82
C LEU A 141 -15.63 11.09 -8.29
N GLU A 142 -15.57 10.04 -9.11
CA GLU A 142 -16.01 10.07 -10.50
C GLU A 142 -17.50 10.41 -10.61
N GLU A 143 -18.37 9.73 -9.84
CA GLU A 143 -19.82 10.02 -9.81
C GLU A 143 -20.13 11.47 -9.44
N VAL A 144 -19.45 12.04 -8.42
CA VAL A 144 -19.62 13.46 -8.09
C VAL A 144 -19.12 14.35 -9.21
N THR A 145 -17.98 14.01 -9.82
CA THR A 145 -17.41 14.80 -10.93
C THR A 145 -18.36 14.84 -12.11
N ASP A 146 -18.97 13.70 -12.45
CA ASP A 146 -19.95 13.59 -13.53
C ASP A 146 -21.25 14.34 -13.18
N TYR A 147 -21.75 14.22 -11.95
CA TYR A 147 -22.92 14.97 -11.48
C TYR A 147 -22.73 16.49 -11.60
N LEU A 148 -21.51 16.98 -11.34
CA LEU A 148 -21.18 18.41 -11.44
C LEU A 148 -20.86 18.90 -12.87
N ARG A 149 -20.82 18.02 -13.88
CA ARG A 149 -20.67 18.44 -15.28
C ARG A 149 -21.93 19.07 -15.84
N GLU A 150 -23.10 18.59 -15.41
CA GLU A 150 -24.36 19.24 -15.73
C GLU A 150 -24.48 20.52 -14.91
N PRO A 151 -24.99 21.64 -15.48
CA PRO A 151 -25.15 22.90 -14.76
C PRO A 151 -26.21 22.75 -13.66
N GLY A 152 -25.76 22.26 -12.51
CA GLY A 152 -26.55 21.94 -11.34
C GLY A 152 -25.89 22.43 -10.05
N SER A 153 -26.63 22.32 -8.95
CA SER A 153 -26.09 22.62 -7.61
C SER A 153 -25.27 21.45 -7.08
N TRP A 154 -24.42 21.68 -6.08
CA TRP A 154 -23.70 20.61 -5.40
C TRP A 154 -24.68 19.57 -4.82
N PRO A 155 -24.38 18.26 -4.88
CA PRO A 155 -25.23 17.22 -4.30
C PRO A 155 -25.53 17.50 -2.83
N GLN A 156 -26.81 17.56 -2.47
CA GLN A 156 -27.23 17.79 -1.09
C GLN A 156 -27.86 16.54 -0.52
N TRP A 157 -27.43 16.11 0.68
CA TRP A 157 -28.03 14.93 1.30
C TRP A 157 -29.32 15.23 2.07
N LYS A 158 -29.56 16.48 2.48
CA LYS A 158 -30.73 16.87 3.26
C LYS A 158 -31.97 17.14 2.41
N THR A 159 -31.77 17.61 1.19
CA THR A 159 -32.82 18.00 0.24
C THR A 159 -32.59 17.32 -1.11
N ALA A 160 -32.08 16.08 -1.07
CA ALA A 160 -31.79 15.31 -2.27
C ALA A 160 -33.06 15.07 -3.07
N ALA A 161 -33.00 15.27 -4.39
CA ALA A 161 -34.10 14.95 -5.30
C ALA A 161 -34.27 13.44 -5.49
N ASP A 162 -33.16 12.69 -5.44
CA ASP A 162 -33.14 11.24 -5.56
C ASP A 162 -32.14 10.57 -4.59
N GLU A 163 -32.16 9.24 -4.58
CA GLU A 163 -31.26 8.44 -3.74
C GLU A 163 -29.79 8.59 -4.17
N HIS A 164 -29.51 8.82 -5.46
CA HIS A 164 -28.16 8.96 -5.97
C HIS A 164 -27.50 10.24 -5.43
N GLU A 165 -28.17 11.38 -5.55
CA GLU A 165 -27.78 12.67 -4.98
C GLU A 165 -27.59 12.58 -3.47
N ARG A 166 -28.50 11.88 -2.77
CA ARG A 166 -28.38 11.69 -1.31
C ARG A 166 -27.08 11.00 -0.93
N VAL A 167 -26.72 9.93 -1.63
CA VAL A 167 -25.49 9.17 -1.38
C VAL A 167 -24.25 10.02 -1.66
N LEU A 168 -24.24 10.77 -2.76
CA LEU A 168 -23.15 11.69 -3.10
C LEU A 168 -23.01 12.81 -2.05
N GLY A 169 -24.12 13.38 -1.61
CA GLY A 169 -24.15 14.41 -0.58
C GLY A 169 -23.61 13.92 0.78
N VAL A 170 -23.97 12.70 1.19
CA VAL A 170 -23.43 12.08 2.42
C VAL A 170 -21.94 11.85 2.27
N TRP A 171 -21.49 11.31 1.14
CA TRP A 171 -20.08 11.06 0.88
C TRP A 171 -19.24 12.36 0.90
N LEU A 172 -19.74 13.44 0.31
CA LEU A 172 -19.09 14.76 0.35
C LEU A 172 -19.04 15.32 1.78
N HIS A 173 -20.11 15.16 2.55
CA HIS A 173 -20.13 15.54 3.95
C HIS A 173 -19.04 14.80 4.76
N GLU A 174 -18.91 13.49 4.56
CA GLU A 174 -17.85 12.70 5.18
C GLU A 174 -16.45 13.15 4.76
N GLN A 175 -16.23 13.49 3.47
CA GLN A 175 -14.93 13.98 3.01
C GLN A 175 -14.58 15.33 3.67
N ARG A 176 -15.56 16.24 3.83
CA ARG A 176 -15.35 17.51 4.55
C ARG A 176 -15.01 17.26 6.03
N GLN A 177 -15.70 16.33 6.69
CA GLN A 177 -15.37 15.95 8.07
C GLN A 177 -13.95 15.38 8.20
N LYS A 178 -13.54 14.50 7.27
CA LYS A 178 -12.19 13.93 7.24
C LYS A 178 -11.13 14.99 6.96
N SER A 179 -11.41 15.93 6.06
CA SER A 179 -10.50 17.03 5.75
C SER A 179 -10.37 18.01 6.93
N ALA A 180 -11.47 18.35 7.59
CA ALA A 180 -11.45 19.21 8.78
C ALA A 180 -10.66 18.61 9.95
N ARG A 181 -10.66 17.28 10.07
CA ARG A 181 -9.88 16.52 11.06
C ARG A 181 -8.43 16.25 10.63
N ASN A 182 -8.01 16.69 9.45
CA ASN A 182 -6.69 16.41 8.88
C ASN A 182 -6.33 14.91 8.79
N ILE A 183 -7.33 14.04 8.65
CA ILE A 183 -7.14 12.58 8.51
C ILE A 183 -7.25 12.09 7.07
N LEU A 184 -7.59 12.99 6.14
CA LEU A 184 -7.70 12.65 4.73
C LEU A 184 -6.28 12.49 4.12
N PRO A 185 -5.95 11.35 3.50
CA PRO A 185 -4.66 11.17 2.84
C PRO A 185 -4.40 12.25 1.79
N SER A 186 -3.14 12.70 1.67
CA SER A 186 -2.73 13.79 0.79
C SER A 186 -3.13 13.56 -0.68
N ALA A 187 -3.03 12.32 -1.18
CA ALA A 187 -3.45 11.95 -2.52
C ALA A 187 -4.95 12.20 -2.76
N LYS A 188 -5.80 11.84 -1.79
CA LYS A 188 -7.26 12.02 -1.84
C LYS A 188 -7.65 13.50 -1.72
N ALA A 189 -6.98 14.25 -0.85
CA ALA A 189 -7.17 15.70 -0.73
C ALA A 189 -6.84 16.44 -2.03
N ARG A 190 -5.72 16.07 -2.66
CA ARG A 190 -5.33 16.61 -3.98
C ARG A 190 -6.35 16.25 -5.06
N ALA A 191 -6.79 15.00 -5.11
CA ALA A 191 -7.79 14.55 -6.08
C ALA A 191 -9.11 15.34 -5.96
N LEU A 192 -9.63 15.54 -4.75
CA LEU A 192 -10.83 16.38 -4.53
C LEU A 192 -10.63 17.81 -5.03
N THR A 193 -9.46 18.40 -4.78
CA THR A 193 -9.17 19.78 -5.19
C THR A 193 -9.07 19.93 -6.72
N VAL A 194 -8.53 18.92 -7.40
CA VAL A 194 -8.34 18.93 -8.86
C VAL A 194 -9.64 18.62 -9.60
N HIS A 195 -10.39 17.61 -9.15
CA HIS A 195 -11.56 17.11 -9.88
C HIS A 195 -12.86 17.84 -9.56
N LEU A 196 -12.93 18.58 -8.43
CA LEU A 196 -14.15 19.27 -8.00
C LEU A 196 -13.89 20.78 -7.90
N PRO A 197 -14.09 21.56 -8.99
CA PRO A 197 -13.95 23.01 -8.98
C PRO A 197 -14.83 23.65 -7.91
N GLY A 198 -14.25 24.50 -7.04
CA GLY A 198 -14.97 25.11 -5.92
C GLY A 198 -15.07 24.21 -4.67
N TRP A 199 -14.38 23.06 -4.64
CA TRP A 199 -14.25 22.23 -3.45
C TRP A 199 -13.65 23.02 -2.29
N ASN A 200 -14.42 23.14 -1.21
CA ASN A 200 -13.97 23.78 0.02
C ASN A 200 -13.81 22.73 1.14
N PRO A 201 -12.57 22.38 1.54
CA PRO A 201 -12.32 21.38 2.58
C PRO A 201 -12.84 21.80 3.96
N ARG A 202 -13.02 23.11 4.19
CA ARG A 202 -13.64 23.66 5.40
C ARG A 202 -15.06 24.05 5.04
N GLY A 203 -16.03 23.13 5.17
CA GLY A 203 -17.43 23.39 4.82
C GLY A 203 -17.93 24.74 5.35
N SER A 204 -17.90 25.76 4.50
CA SER A 204 -18.47 27.08 4.72
C SER A 204 -19.45 27.25 3.58
N ALA A 205 -20.69 27.56 3.95
CA ALA A 205 -21.81 27.76 3.05
C ALA A 205 -21.75 29.11 2.30
N ASP A 206 -20.57 29.73 2.17
CA ASP A 206 -20.40 31.03 1.51
C ASP A 206 -19.53 30.91 0.27
N SER A 207 -20.04 30.18 -0.71
CA SER A 207 -19.46 30.01 -2.05
C SER A 207 -19.61 31.25 -2.95
N LYS A 208 -19.74 32.46 -2.39
CA LYS A 208 -19.84 33.71 -3.19
C LYS A 208 -18.54 34.51 -3.29
N VAL A 209 -17.49 34.18 -2.53
CA VAL A 209 -16.32 35.09 -2.38
C VAL A 209 -15.01 34.55 -2.97
N ILE A 210 -14.91 33.27 -3.34
CA ILE A 210 -13.60 32.69 -3.75
C ILE A 210 -13.36 32.70 -5.28
N ALA A 211 -14.41 32.93 -6.09
CA ALA A 211 -14.25 33.00 -7.56
C ALA A 211 -13.48 34.26 -8.02
N GLU A 212 -13.49 35.35 -7.26
CA GLU A 212 -12.85 36.61 -7.69
C GLU A 212 -11.36 36.70 -7.29
N ASN A 213 -10.92 35.94 -6.28
CA ASN A 213 -9.57 36.10 -5.73
C ASN A 213 -8.51 35.19 -6.38
N THR A 214 -8.92 34.29 -7.28
CA THR A 214 -7.98 33.40 -8.01
C THR A 214 -7.50 34.03 -9.32
N THR A 215 -8.28 34.94 -9.91
CA THR A 215 -7.91 35.65 -11.16
C THR A 215 -6.98 36.84 -10.89
N GLN A 216 -7.00 37.44 -9.70
CA GLN A 216 -6.15 38.59 -9.36
C GLN A 216 -4.71 38.23 -8.93
N ARG A 217 -4.39 36.95 -8.67
CA ARG A 217 -3.04 36.53 -8.25
C ARG A 217 -2.08 36.17 -9.39
N TYR A 218 -2.51 36.25 -10.66
CA TYR A 218 -1.66 35.93 -11.82
C TYR A 218 -1.42 37.11 -12.79
N THR A 219 -1.83 38.33 -12.47
CA THR A 219 -1.66 39.50 -13.36
C THR A 219 -0.80 40.63 -12.79
N VAL A 220 0.19 40.33 -11.93
CA VAL A 220 1.22 41.30 -11.55
C VAL A 220 2.59 40.64 -11.60
N THR A 221 3.24 40.69 -12.76
CA THR A 221 4.55 41.31 -13.00
C THR A 221 5.08 40.86 -14.37
N PHE A 222 4.82 41.65 -15.41
CA PHE A 222 5.85 41.91 -16.42
C PHE A 222 5.59 43.27 -17.07
N ARG A 223 6.24 44.29 -16.53
CA ARG A 223 6.36 45.61 -17.14
C ARG A 223 7.69 46.20 -16.70
N ARG A 224 8.75 45.98 -17.49
CA ARG A 224 9.38 47.01 -18.33
C ARG A 224 10.50 46.41 -19.15
#